data_AF-A0A9D5GG74-F1
#
_entry.id   AF-A0A9D5GG74-F1
#
_cell.length_a   1.000
_cell.length_b   1.000
_cell.length_c   1.000
_cell.angle_alpha   90.00
_cell.angle_beta   90.00
_cell.angle_gamma   90.00
#
_symmetry.space_group_name_H-M   'P 1'
#
loop_
_entity.id
_entity.type
_entity.pdbx_description
1 polymer ?
#
loop_
_entity_poly.entity_id
_entity_poly.type
_entity_poly.pdbx_seq_one_letter_code
_entity_poly.pdbx_strand_id
1 'polypeptide(L)'
;MMDILSVHYAIGTLLVLLALAAIFWAPARRYVLYVLILQIVLGAAAWGTTRLAPPAAHWILAILSGGAYALATAFERRGRSRGVVLGALIVGLLILAFVYQLGQHAVATQTAASGMERPLERVDTSEAATNT
;
A
#
# COMPACT_ATOMS: atom_id res chain seq x y z
N MET A 1 11.95 -16.66 5.70
CA MET A 1 11.94 -15.33 6.34
C MET A 1 11.02 -14.44 5.52
N MET A 2 10.09 -13.70 6.12
CA MET A 2 9.24 -12.77 5.35
C MET A 2 10.10 -11.63 4.80
N ASP A 3 9.97 -11.30 3.51
CA ASP A 3 10.64 -10.16 2.91
C ASP A 3 9.97 -8.83 3.34
N ILE A 4 10.71 -7.72 3.28
CA ILE A 4 10.24 -6.40 3.73
C ILE A 4 9.05 -5.86 2.92
N LEU A 5 8.93 -6.21 1.63
CA LEU A 5 7.81 -5.86 0.77
C LEU A 5 6.55 -6.65 1.15
N SER A 6 6.69 -7.93 1.47
CA SER A 6 5.60 -8.75 2.04
C SER A 6 5.10 -8.20 3.37
N VAL A 7 6.01 -7.75 4.25
CA VAL A 7 5.64 -7.08 5.52
C VAL A 7 4.92 -5.75 5.25
N HIS A 8 5.42 -4.95 4.30
CA HIS A 8 4.78 -3.70 3.90
C HIS A 8 3.35 -3.93 3.40
N TYR A 9 3.08 -4.98 2.61
CA TYR A 9 1.72 -5.27 2.16
C TYR A 9 0.79 -5.78 3.26
N ALA A 10 1.28 -6.65 4.14
CA ALA A 10 0.48 -7.13 5.28
C ALA A 10 0.05 -5.97 6.20
N ILE A 11 0.99 -5.07 6.52
CA ILE A 11 0.69 -3.86 7.31
C ILE A 11 -0.21 -2.90 6.52
N GLY A 12 -0.07 -2.82 5.20
CA GLY A 12 -0.95 -2.03 4.33
C GLY A 12 -2.40 -2.47 4.41
N THR A 13 -2.64 -3.79 4.41
CA THR A 13 -3.98 -4.36 4.60
C THR A 13 -4.53 -4.02 5.98
N LEU A 14 -3.72 -4.19 7.04
CA LEU A 14 -4.10 -3.81 8.40
C LEU A 14 -4.46 -2.31 8.49
N LEU A 15 -3.71 -1.44 7.81
CA LEU A 15 -3.96 -0.01 7.79
C LEU A 15 -5.32 0.32 7.15
N VAL A 16 -5.71 -0.36 6.07
CA VAL A 16 -7.05 -0.21 5.46
C VAL A 16 -8.16 -0.64 6.44
N LEU A 17 -7.97 -1.75 7.16
CA LEU A 17 -8.93 -2.22 8.16
C LEU A 17 -9.05 -1.25 9.34
N LEU A 18 -7.93 -0.72 9.82
CA LEU A 18 -7.90 0.32 10.86
C LEU A 18 -8.57 1.62 10.39
N ALA A 19 -8.37 1.99 9.13
CA ALA A 19 -9.00 3.15 8.50
C ALA A 19 -10.53 3.03 8.46
N LEU A 20 -11.05 1.83 8.16
CA LEU A 20 -12.48 1.51 8.24
C LEU A 20 -12.98 1.57 9.68
N ALA A 21 -12.26 0.96 10.63
CA ALA A 21 -12.62 1.00 12.05
C ALA A 21 -12.70 2.44 12.59
N ALA A 22 -11.80 3.32 12.12
CA ALA A 22 -11.76 4.72 12.51
C ALA A 22 -12.99 5.54 12.07
N ILE A 23 -13.83 5.04 11.15
CA ILE A 23 -15.13 5.65 10.84
C ILE A 23 -16.08 5.54 12.04
N PHE A 24 -16.05 4.41 12.74
CA PHE A 24 -16.96 4.10 13.85
C PHE A 24 -16.35 4.35 15.23
N TRP A 25 -15.01 4.35 15.32
CA TRP A 25 -14.28 4.45 16.59
C TRP A 25 -13.23 5.56 16.54
N ALA A 26 -13.57 6.75 17.08
CA ALA A 26 -12.71 7.93 17.04
C ALA A 26 -11.30 7.72 17.62
N PRO A 27 -11.10 6.97 18.72
CA PRO A 27 -9.76 6.64 19.22
C PRO A 27 -8.88 5.90 18.21
N ALA A 28 -9.46 5.18 17.23
CA ALA A 28 -8.69 4.46 16.22
C ALA A 28 -7.94 5.38 15.25
N ARG A 29 -8.40 6.64 15.07
CA ARG A 29 -7.79 7.62 14.15
C ARG A 29 -6.28 7.82 14.44
N ARG A 30 -5.87 7.82 15.71
CA ARG A 30 -4.45 7.99 16.09
C ARG A 30 -3.60 6.79 15.67
N TYR A 31 -4.15 5.58 15.75
CA TYR A 31 -3.45 4.36 15.35
C TYR A 31 -3.31 4.28 13.83
N VAL A 32 -4.31 4.75 13.08
CA VAL A 32 -4.19 4.91 11.61
C VAL A 32 -3.00 5.80 11.26
N LEU A 33 -2.84 6.95 11.94
CA LEU A 33 -1.70 7.85 11.69
C LEU A 33 -0.35 7.20 12.04
N TYR A 34 -0.24 6.50 13.18
CA TYR A 34 1.01 5.82 13.55
C TYR A 34 1.39 4.72 12.55
N VAL A 35 0.41 3.90 12.16
CA VAL A 35 0.63 2.82 11.20
C VAL A 35 0.88 3.37 9.79
N LEU A 36 0.28 4.49 9.41
CA LEU A 36 0.57 5.17 8.14
C LEU A 36 2.00 5.70 8.09
N ILE A 37 2.50 6.34 9.16
CA ILE A 37 3.89 6.79 9.24
C ILE A 37 4.84 5.60 9.12
N LEU A 38 4.56 4.53 9.86
CA LEU A 38 5.31 3.28 9.74
C LEU A 38 5.29 2.76 8.30
N GLN A 39 4.16 2.85 7.60
CA GLN A 39 4.06 2.41 6.20
C GLN A 39 4.87 3.25 5.23
N ILE A 40 4.98 4.56 5.44
CA ILE A 40 5.84 5.41 4.61
C ILE A 40 7.31 5.01 4.81
N VAL A 41 7.73 4.77 6.06
CA VAL A 41 9.09 4.34 6.38
C VAL A 41 9.39 2.96 5.78
N LEU A 42 8.48 1.99 5.96
CA LEU A 42 8.63 0.64 5.41
C LEU A 42 8.63 0.63 3.88
N GLY A 43 7.77 1.44 3.24
CA GLY A 43 7.78 1.60 1.79
C GLY A 43 9.11 2.16 1.29
N ALA A 44 9.70 3.13 2.00
CA ALA A 44 10.99 3.71 1.63
C ALA A 44 12.13 2.68 1.78
N ALA A 45 12.10 1.90 2.87
CA ALA A 45 13.05 0.81 3.08
C ALA A 45 12.89 -0.32 2.04
N ALA A 46 11.65 -0.68 1.69
CA ALA A 46 11.35 -1.65 0.65
C ALA A 46 11.86 -1.17 -0.72
N TRP A 47 11.67 0.10 -1.06
CA TRP A 47 12.25 0.67 -2.28
C TRP A 47 13.79 0.62 -2.28
N GLY A 48 14.43 1.00 -1.16
CA GLY A 48 15.89 0.97 -1.05
C GLY A 48 16.50 -0.43 -1.22
N THR A 49 15.79 -1.46 -0.77
CA THR A 49 16.25 -2.87 -0.80
C THR A 49 15.89 -3.59 -2.10
N THR A 50 14.67 -3.40 -2.61
CA THR A 50 14.17 -4.10 -3.80
C THR A 50 14.47 -3.37 -5.11
N ARG A 51 14.77 -2.06 -5.04
CA ARG A 51 14.89 -1.15 -6.20
C ARG A 51 13.61 -1.01 -7.03
N LEU A 52 12.48 -1.56 -6.58
CA LEU A 52 11.18 -1.37 -7.19
C LEU A 52 10.62 -0.01 -6.76
N ALA A 53 10.58 0.94 -7.68
CA ALA A 53 10.14 2.30 -7.38
C ALA A 53 8.61 2.40 -7.57
N PRO A 54 7.82 2.74 -6.55
CA PRO A 54 6.42 3.06 -6.77
C PRO A 54 6.30 4.41 -7.51
N PRO A 55 5.24 4.63 -8.29
CA PRO A 55 5.02 5.90 -8.97
C PRO A 55 4.89 7.04 -7.96
N ALA A 56 5.32 8.26 -8.33
CA ALA A 56 5.30 9.44 -7.45
C ALA A 56 3.92 9.69 -6.80
N ALA A 57 2.84 9.40 -7.54
CA ALA A 57 1.48 9.51 -7.05
C ALA A 57 1.20 8.67 -5.79
N HIS A 58 1.85 7.50 -5.64
CA HIS A 58 1.70 6.65 -4.45
C HIS A 58 2.13 7.39 -3.17
N TRP A 59 3.29 8.06 -3.21
CA TRP A 59 3.81 8.83 -2.07
C TRP A 59 2.94 10.03 -1.71
N ILE A 60 2.55 10.81 -2.72
CA ILE A 60 1.73 12.01 -2.54
C ILE A 60 0.39 11.63 -1.91
N LEU A 61 -0.26 10.60 -2.44
CA LEU A 61 -1.55 10.15 -1.96
C LEU A 61 -1.45 9.51 -0.56
N ALA A 62 -0.35 8.80 -0.24
CA ALA A 62 -0.11 8.31 1.12
C ALA A 62 -0.05 9.48 2.13
N ILE A 63 0.66 10.56 1.82
CA ILE A 63 0.73 11.76 2.67
C ILE A 63 -0.65 12.42 2.80
N LEU A 64 -1.38 12.57 1.67
CA LEU A 64 -2.72 13.15 1.67
C LEU A 64 -3.72 12.34 2.50
N SER A 65 -3.59 11.01 2.52
CA SER A 65 -4.41 10.16 3.39
C SER A 65 -4.21 10.51 4.87
N GLY A 66 -2.95 10.73 5.30
CA GLY A 66 -2.64 11.20 6.65
C GLY A 66 -3.23 12.57 6.94
N GLY A 67 -3.18 13.48 5.95
CA GLY A 67 -3.83 14.78 6.01
C GLY A 67 -5.34 14.69 6.23
N ALA A 68 -6.03 13.77 5.54
CA ALA A 68 -7.47 13.55 5.70
C ALA A 68 -7.84 13.10 7.13
N TYR A 69 -7.06 12.18 7.71
CA TYR A 69 -7.27 11.72 9.10
C TYR A 69 -6.94 12.80 10.14
N ALA A 70 -5.89 13.58 9.92
CA ALA A 70 -5.56 14.74 10.75
C ALA A 70 -6.68 15.80 10.68
N LEU A 71 -7.21 16.06 9.48
CA LEU A 71 -8.31 16.99 9.25
C LEU A 71 -9.60 16.52 9.93
N ALA A 72 -9.95 15.24 9.83
CA ALA A 72 -11.10 14.66 10.53
C ALA A 72 -10.99 14.86 12.05
N THR A 73 -9.80 14.62 12.61
CA THR A 73 -9.52 14.86 14.03
C THR A 73 -9.65 16.34 14.40
N ALA A 74 -9.15 17.24 13.55
CA ALA A 74 -9.26 18.68 13.77
C ALA A 74 -10.72 19.16 13.70
N PHE A 75 -11.51 18.65 12.76
CA PHE A 75 -12.94 18.95 12.62
C PHE A 75 -13.74 18.49 13.84
N GLU A 76 -13.47 17.28 14.34
CA GLU A 76 -14.11 16.75 15.55
C GLU A 76 -13.79 17.62 16.77
N ARG A 77 -12.52 18.00 16.97
CA ARG A 77 -12.11 18.88 18.09
C ARG A 77 -12.71 20.28 18.00
N ARG A 78 -13.03 20.77 16.80
CA ARG A 78 -13.69 22.06 16.55
C ARG A 78 -15.22 21.97 16.59
N GLY A 79 -15.80 20.82 16.95
CA GLY A 79 -17.25 20.64 17.02
C GLY A 79 -17.95 20.74 15.66
N ARG A 80 -17.28 20.41 14.56
CA ARG A 80 -17.92 20.36 13.23
C ARG A 80 -18.97 19.25 13.19
N SER A 81 -19.93 19.37 12.28
CA SER A 81 -21.01 18.40 12.14
C SER A 81 -20.46 17.00 11.83
N ARG A 82 -21.16 15.97 12.33
CA ARG A 82 -20.77 14.57 12.13
C ARG A 82 -20.58 14.22 10.64
N GLY A 83 -21.41 14.78 9.76
CA GLY A 83 -21.29 14.59 8.31
C GLY A 83 -19.97 15.08 7.73
N VAL A 84 -19.46 16.23 8.20
CA VAL A 84 -18.18 16.79 7.73
C VAL A 84 -16.99 15.92 8.20
N VAL A 85 -17.03 15.45 9.46
CA VAL A 85 -16.01 14.53 9.98
C VAL A 85 -16.03 13.21 9.22
N LEU A 86 -17.21 12.63 8.99
CA LEU A 86 -17.38 11.40 8.21
C LEU A 86 -16.89 11.57 6.77
N GLY A 87 -17.21 12.70 6.12
CA GLY A 87 -16.73 12.99 4.77
C GLY A 87 -15.20 12.95 4.67
N ALA A 88 -14.51 13.59 5.62
CA ALA A 88 -13.04 13.56 5.65
C ALA A 88 -12.49 12.14 5.84
N LEU A 89 -13.10 11.32 6.71
CA LEU A 89 -12.68 9.93 6.94
C LEU A 89 -12.93 9.04 5.72
N ILE A 90 -14.09 9.17 5.08
CA ILE A 90 -14.44 8.41 3.88
C ILE A 90 -13.46 8.75 2.76
N VAL A 91 -13.18 10.04 2.54
CA VAL A 91 -12.17 10.49 1.56
C VAL A 91 -10.80 9.91 1.91
N GLY A 92 -10.39 9.96 3.19
CA GLY A 92 -9.13 9.36 3.65
C GLY A 92 -9.03 7.86 3.38
N LEU A 93 -10.10 7.10 3.67
CA LEU A 93 -10.20 5.67 3.41
C LEU A 93 -10.10 5.36 1.91
N LEU A 94 -10.82 6.11 1.07
CA LEU A 94 -10.81 5.90 -0.38
C LEU A 94 -9.42 6.18 -0.98
N ILE A 95 -8.77 7.27 -0.56
CA ILE A 95 -7.39 7.59 -0.97
C ILE A 95 -6.46 6.46 -0.55
N LEU A 96 -6.54 6.01 0.71
CA LEU A 96 -5.68 4.97 1.24
C LEU A 96 -5.86 3.62 0.50
N ALA A 97 -7.10 3.23 0.22
CA ALA A 97 -7.40 2.01 -0.54
C ALA A 97 -6.84 2.10 -1.97
N PHE A 98 -6.96 3.26 -2.61
CA PHE A 98 -6.38 3.50 -3.92
C PHE A 98 -4.84 3.47 -3.90
N VAL A 99 -4.20 4.07 -2.89
CA VAL A 99 -2.73 4.01 -2.68
C VAL A 99 -2.25 2.57 -2.55
N TYR A 100 -2.96 1.77 -1.76
CA TYR A 100 -2.66 0.34 -1.60
C TYR A 100 -2.71 -0.39 -2.95
N GLN A 101 -3.78 -0.20 -3.71
CA GLN A 101 -3.94 -0.81 -5.04
C GLN A 101 -2.85 -0.35 -6.01
N LEU A 102 -2.51 0.94 -6.00
CA LEU A 102 -1.45 1.51 -6.84
C LEU A 102 -0.08 0.90 -6.53
N GLY A 103 0.22 0.68 -5.25
CA GLY A 103 1.47 0.04 -4.82
C GLY A 103 1.57 -1.42 -5.27
N GLN A 104 0.48 -2.18 -5.19
CA GLN A 104 0.41 -3.57 -5.68
C GLN A 104 0.62 -3.63 -7.20
N HIS A 105 -0.09 -2.77 -7.94
CA HIS A 105 0.01 -2.73 -9.40
C HIS A 105 1.41 -2.34 -9.89
N ALA A 106 2.05 -1.37 -9.24
CA ALA A 106 3.40 -0.93 -9.59
C ALA A 106 4.44 -2.05 -9.43
N VAL A 107 4.32 -2.88 -8.39
CA VAL A 107 5.22 -4.03 -8.20
C VAL A 107 4.93 -5.13 -9.22
N ALA A 108 3.67 -5.47 -9.45
CA ALA A 108 3.30 -6.50 -10.43
C ALA A 108 3.83 -6.17 -11.84
N THR A 109 3.65 -4.92 -12.28
CA THR A 109 4.13 -4.45 -13.58
C THR A 109 5.65 -4.44 -13.71
N GLN A 110 6.38 -3.99 -12.69
CA GLN A 110 7.85 -3.99 -12.69
C GLN A 110 8.44 -5.41 -12.58
N THR A 111 7.76 -6.30 -11.85
CA THR A 111 8.16 -7.72 -11.75
C THR A 111 7.99 -8.42 -13.11
N ALA A 112 6.87 -8.20 -13.79
CA ALA A 112 6.64 -8.71 -15.15
C ALA A 112 7.67 -8.16 -16.15
N ALA A 113 7.96 -6.85 -16.07
CA ALA A 113 8.91 -6.20 -16.98
C ALA A 113 10.38 -6.63 -16.76
N SER A 114 10.74 -7.06 -15.55
CA SER A 114 12.10 -7.49 -15.21
C SER A 114 12.40 -8.96 -15.55
N GLY A 115 11.44 -9.70 -16.12
CA GLY A 115 11.63 -11.09 -16.53
C GLY A 115 11.91 -12.04 -15.36
N MET A 116 11.53 -11.66 -14.13
CA MET A 116 11.68 -12.48 -12.92
C MET A 116 10.60 -13.57 -12.77
N GLU A 117 9.76 -13.79 -13.77
CA GLU A 117 9.09 -15.08 -13.92
C GLU A 117 10.13 -16.06 -14.44
N ARG A 118 10.50 -17.04 -13.61
CA ARG A 118 11.48 -18.06 -13.96
C ARG A 118 11.19 -18.62 -15.36
N PRO A 119 12.21 -18.81 -16.21
CA PRO A 119 12.02 -19.38 -17.53
C PRO A 119 11.35 -20.74 -17.35
N LEU A 120 10.20 -20.94 -18.00
CA LEU A 120 9.71 -22.28 -18.28
C LEU A 120 10.84 -22.96 -19.05
N GLU A 121 11.51 -23.84 -18.33
CA GLU A 121 12.31 -24.96 -18.79
C GLU A 121 12.15 -25.14 -20.30
N ARG A 122 13.08 -24.58 -21.06
CA ARG A 122 13.23 -24.92 -22.48
C ARG A 122 13.70 -26.37 -22.45
N VAL A 123 12.75 -27.29 -22.45
CA VAL A 123 12.99 -28.72 -22.69
C VAL A 123 13.76 -28.76 -24.01
N ASP A 124 15.06 -29.02 -23.91
CA ASP A 124 15.94 -29.16 -25.04
C ASP A 124 15.48 -30.43 -25.78
N THR A 125 14.68 -30.24 -26.83
CA THR A 125 14.23 -31.34 -27.71
C THR A 125 15.34 -31.84 -28.63
N SER A 126 16.61 -31.50 -28.37
CA SER A 126 17.75 -31.91 -29.19
C SER A 126 18.21 -33.36 -28.96
N GLU A 127 17.73 -34.04 -27.91
CA GLU A 127 18.06 -35.45 -27.63
C GLU A 127 17.27 -36.47 -28.48
N ALA A 128 16.36 -36.02 -29.36
CA ALA A 128 15.56 -36.91 -30.21
C ALA A 128 16.21 -37.26 -31.57
N ALA A 129 17.40 -36.76 -31.89
CA ALA A 129 17.98 -36.86 -33.24
C ALA A 129 19.18 -37.83 -33.39
N THR A 130 19.48 -38.69 -32.39
CA THR A 130 20.66 -39.57 -32.44
C THR A 130 20.36 -41.07 -32.55
N ASN A 131 19.11 -41.47 -32.83
CA ASN A 131 18.73 -42.88 -33.00
C ASN A 131 18.06 -43.18 -34.35
N THR A 132 18.74 -42.85 -35.45
CA THR A 132 18.45 -43.43 -36.78
C THR A 132 19.74 -43.75 -37.50
#